data_AF-A0A9P6GGW1-F1
#
_entry.id   AF-A0A9P6GGW1-F1
#
_cell.length_a   1.000
_cell.length_b   1.000
_cell.length_c   1.000
_cell.angle_alpha   90.00
_cell.angle_beta   90.00
_cell.angle_gamma   90.00
#
_symmetry.space_group_name_H-M   'P 1'
#
loop_
_entity.id
_entity.type
_entity.pdbx_description
1 polymer ?
#
loop_
_entity_poly.entity_id
_entity_poly.type
_entity_poly.pdbx_seq_one_letter_code
_entity_poly.pdbx_strand_id
1 'polypeptide(L)'
;MADVVLPITPELPSSDSEKVELVSRLDHLLERYLHTLDAYQKAQQQLTKNLSTGYLSLAQANFNNNAHTRYGQDYFDERMQASRKIVICEDEEKPTFSVVSQIANDATFKPKDTSSPPDGSAAAGETVSTAEVDEVPELDLQGPLEKKKNHPEPETKKTPTNDPLRWFGVLVPPALRAAQASFATAVESPVTELSNLLKELRQQEIEIGRVRKQIKKL
;
A
#
# COMPACT_ATOMS: atom_id res chain seq x y z
N MET A 1 40.04 -61.19 -30.33
CA MET A 1 38.89 -60.29 -30.19
C MET A 1 39.36 -59.13 -29.33
N ALA A 2 39.71 -58.02 -29.96
CA ALA A 2 40.18 -56.82 -29.29
C ALA A 2 39.09 -55.76 -29.47
N ASP A 3 38.38 -55.47 -28.38
CA ASP A 3 37.41 -54.38 -28.35
C ASP A 3 38.18 -53.07 -28.26
N VAL A 4 38.26 -52.38 -29.40
CA VAL A 4 38.76 -51.01 -29.50
C VAL A 4 37.63 -50.08 -29.06
N VAL A 5 37.62 -49.75 -27.77
CA VAL A 5 36.77 -48.70 -27.22
C VAL A 5 37.36 -47.35 -27.64
N LEU A 6 36.75 -46.72 -28.65
CA LEU A 6 37.07 -45.35 -29.04
C LEU A 6 36.60 -44.38 -27.93
N PRO A 7 37.42 -43.40 -27.52
CA PRO A 7 37.02 -42.42 -26.53
C PRO A 7 36.03 -41.43 -27.16
N ILE A 8 34.88 -41.27 -26.50
CA ILE A 8 33.90 -40.23 -26.79
C ILE A 8 34.54 -38.89 -26.41
N THR A 9 34.98 -38.12 -27.41
CA THR A 9 35.40 -36.73 -27.23
C THR A 9 34.17 -35.86 -26.94
N PRO A 10 34.23 -34.94 -25.97
CA PRO A 10 33.17 -33.97 -25.76
C PRO A 10 33.21 -32.97 -26.91
N GLU A 11 32.14 -32.89 -27.70
CA GLU A 11 32.02 -31.87 -28.74
C GLU A 11 31.99 -30.48 -28.07
N LEU A 12 32.98 -29.65 -28.41
CA LEU A 12 32.95 -28.22 -28.11
C LEU A 12 31.73 -27.61 -28.81
N PRO A 13 31.00 -26.69 -28.17
CA PRO A 13 29.90 -26.01 -28.83
C PRO A 13 30.45 -25.28 -30.07
N SER A 14 29.90 -25.58 -31.24
CA SER A 14 30.18 -24.82 -32.45
C SER A 14 29.68 -23.38 -32.23
N SER A 15 30.41 -22.39 -32.77
CA SER A 15 30.03 -20.97 -32.69
C SER A 15 28.58 -20.69 -33.12
N ASP A 16 28.05 -21.55 -34.00
CA ASP A 16 26.68 -21.48 -34.47
C ASP A 16 25.66 -21.91 -33.39
N SER A 17 25.98 -22.89 -32.56
CA SER A 17 25.15 -23.27 -31.40
C SER A 17 25.07 -22.15 -30.38
N GLU A 18 26.21 -21.51 -30.06
CA GLU A 18 26.25 -20.36 -29.13
C GLU A 18 25.43 -19.17 -29.65
N LYS A 19 25.48 -18.90 -30.96
CA LYS A 19 24.62 -17.89 -31.61
C LYS A 19 23.14 -18.22 -31.47
N VAL A 20 22.75 -19.47 -31.73
CA VAL A 20 21.35 -19.91 -31.62
C VAL A 20 20.83 -19.77 -30.19
N GLU A 21 21.64 -20.14 -29.19
CA GLU A 21 21.30 -19.97 -27.78
C GLU A 21 21.12 -18.50 -27.39
N LEU A 22 22.01 -17.61 -27.84
CA LEU A 22 21.90 -16.17 -27.59
C LEU A 22 20.68 -15.53 -28.26
N VAL A 23 20.32 -15.97 -29.47
CA VAL A 23 19.11 -15.52 -30.17
C VAL A 23 17.87 -15.98 -29.42
N SER A 24 17.81 -17.25 -29.02
CA SER A 24 16.70 -17.75 -28.20
C SER A 24 16.60 -16.97 -26.89
N ARG A 25 17.72 -16.69 -26.23
CA ARG A 25 17.73 -15.87 -25.00
C ARG A 25 17.23 -14.46 -25.24
N LEU A 26 17.57 -13.85 -26.38
CA LEU A 26 17.09 -12.52 -26.78
C LEU A 26 15.57 -12.52 -26.96
N ASP A 27 15.02 -13.54 -27.61
CA ASP A 27 13.58 -13.64 -27.84
C ASP A 27 12.81 -13.74 -26.52
N HIS A 28 13.27 -14.58 -25.58
CA HIS A 28 12.67 -14.68 -24.24
C HIS A 28 12.75 -13.36 -23.47
N LEU A 29 13.85 -12.59 -23.60
CA LEU A 29 13.97 -11.27 -22.98
C LEU A 29 13.00 -10.25 -23.59
N LEU A 30 12.81 -10.29 -24.91
CA LEU A 30 11.85 -9.42 -25.59
C LEU A 30 10.41 -9.75 -25.22
N GLU A 31 10.06 -11.04 -25.14
CA GLU A 31 8.75 -11.50 -24.66
C GLU A 31 8.47 -10.97 -23.25
N ARG A 32 9.41 -11.19 -22.32
CA ARG A 32 9.29 -10.67 -20.94
C ARG A 32 9.16 -9.15 -20.92
N TYR A 33 9.92 -8.44 -21.75
CA TYR A 33 9.84 -6.98 -21.88
C TYR A 33 8.45 -6.52 -22.31
N LEU A 34 7.85 -7.17 -23.32
CA LEU A 34 6.50 -6.83 -23.77
C LEU A 34 5.45 -7.07 -22.67
N HIS A 35 5.55 -8.18 -21.93
CA HIS A 35 4.67 -8.43 -20.78
C HIS A 35 4.83 -7.38 -19.66
N THR A 36 6.08 -6.99 -19.37
CA THR A 36 6.38 -5.96 -18.36
C THR A 36 5.84 -4.60 -18.79
N LEU A 37 5.91 -4.29 -20.09
CA LEU A 37 5.38 -3.06 -20.67
C LEU A 37 3.85 -3.02 -20.61
N ASP A 38 3.17 -4.12 -20.93
CA ASP A 38 1.71 -4.23 -20.79
C ASP A 38 1.27 -4.05 -19.32
N ALA A 39 1.98 -4.69 -18.38
CA ALA A 39 1.73 -4.49 -16.95
C ALA A 39 1.92 -3.02 -16.54
N TYR A 40 2.97 -2.35 -17.04
CA TYR A 40 3.23 -0.93 -16.79
C TYR A 40 2.08 -0.05 -17.30
N GLN A 41 1.62 -0.29 -18.53
CA GLN A 41 0.49 0.46 -19.11
C GLN A 41 -0.80 0.26 -18.31
N LYS A 42 -1.08 -0.98 -17.89
CA LYS A 42 -2.24 -1.28 -17.03
C LYS A 42 -2.16 -0.57 -15.68
N ALA A 43 -1.00 -0.59 -15.02
CA ALA A 43 -0.79 0.12 -13.76
C ALA A 43 -0.95 1.64 -13.93
N GLN A 44 -0.49 2.21 -15.06
CA GLN A 44 -0.67 3.64 -15.37
C GLN A 44 -2.15 4.00 -15.56
N GLN A 45 -2.93 3.15 -16.23
CA GLN A 45 -4.37 3.33 -16.39
C GLN A 45 -5.10 3.29 -15.04
N GLN A 46 -4.72 2.35 -14.18
CA GLN A 46 -5.27 2.25 -12.82
C GLN A 46 -4.94 3.48 -11.98
N LEU A 47 -3.70 3.96 -12.01
CA LEU A 47 -3.30 5.20 -11.35
C LEU A 47 -4.15 6.38 -11.82
N THR A 48 -4.31 6.53 -13.14
CA THR A 48 -5.10 7.62 -13.74
C THR A 48 -6.56 7.54 -13.31
N LYS A 49 -7.14 6.33 -13.26
CA LYS A 49 -8.51 6.11 -12.77
C LYS A 49 -8.65 6.49 -11.29
N ASN A 50 -7.73 6.09 -10.44
CA ASN A 50 -7.78 6.41 -9.01
C ASN A 50 -7.60 7.92 -8.78
N LEU A 51 -6.67 8.57 -9.48
CA LEU A 51 -6.49 10.02 -9.38
C LEU A 51 -7.71 10.80 -9.87
N SER A 52 -8.24 10.46 -11.05
CA SER A 52 -9.41 11.16 -11.61
C SER A 52 -10.65 11.02 -10.71
N THR A 53 -10.91 9.83 -10.18
CA THR A 53 -12.01 9.60 -9.21
C THR A 53 -11.79 10.36 -7.89
N GLY A 54 -10.55 10.39 -7.39
CA GLY A 54 -10.18 11.14 -6.19
C GLY A 54 -10.38 12.64 -6.36
N TYR A 55 -9.91 13.22 -7.47
CA TYR A 55 -10.07 14.64 -7.77
C TYR A 55 -11.54 15.03 -8.01
N LEU A 56 -12.32 14.19 -8.67
CA LEU A 56 -13.74 14.43 -8.86
C LEU A 56 -14.49 14.45 -7.52
N SER A 57 -14.17 13.49 -6.64
CA SER A 57 -14.75 13.41 -5.30
C SER A 57 -14.34 14.60 -4.42
N LEU A 58 -13.09 15.07 -4.55
CA LEU A 58 -12.62 16.29 -3.90
C LEU A 58 -13.38 17.52 -4.41
N ALA A 59 -13.56 17.64 -5.73
CA ALA A 59 -14.34 18.72 -6.33
C ALA A 59 -15.79 18.72 -5.84
N GLN A 60 -16.41 17.54 -5.75
CA GLN A 60 -17.75 17.39 -5.19
C GLN A 60 -17.81 17.79 -3.71
N ALA A 61 -16.80 17.43 -2.91
CA ALA A 61 -16.71 17.86 -1.52
C ALA A 61 -16.61 19.38 -1.40
N ASN A 62 -15.76 20.02 -2.23
CA ASN A 62 -15.61 21.47 -2.28
C ASN A 62 -16.88 22.18 -2.72
N PHE A 63 -17.62 21.63 -3.68
CA PHE A 63 -18.87 22.20 -4.16
C PHE A 63 -19.97 22.15 -3.10
N ASN A 64 -20.06 21.04 -2.36
CA ASN A 64 -21.04 20.85 -1.29
C ASN A 64 -20.63 21.50 0.03
N ASN A 65 -19.47 22.19 0.09
CA ASN A 65 -19.06 22.86 1.31
C ASN A 65 -19.82 24.19 1.45
N ASN A 66 -20.68 24.27 2.47
CA ASN A 66 -21.45 25.48 2.77
C ASN A 66 -20.57 26.57 3.40
N ALA A 67 -19.45 26.18 4.03
CA ALA A 67 -18.40 27.14 4.36
C ALA A 67 -17.71 27.51 3.05
N HIS A 68 -17.62 28.81 2.74
CA HIS A 68 -16.98 29.34 1.53
C HIS A 68 -15.46 29.03 1.40
N THR A 69 -14.95 28.09 2.20
CA THR A 69 -13.56 27.65 2.21
C THR A 69 -13.43 26.31 1.50
N ARG A 70 -12.34 26.12 0.78
CA ARG A 70 -12.04 24.86 0.09
C ARG A 70 -11.26 23.92 1.02
N TYR A 71 -11.43 22.62 0.84
CA TYR A 71 -10.52 21.64 1.44
C TYR A 71 -9.15 21.82 0.79
N GLY A 72 -8.18 22.26 1.58
CA GLY A 72 -6.87 22.63 1.09
C GLY A 72 -5.85 22.78 2.21
N GLN A 73 -4.66 23.22 1.82
CA GLN A 73 -3.49 23.34 2.70
C GLN A 73 -3.70 24.24 3.92
N ASP A 74 -4.63 25.19 3.82
CA ASP A 74 -4.90 26.17 4.88
C ASP A 74 -5.43 25.53 6.18
N TYR A 75 -5.90 24.27 6.10
CA TYR A 75 -6.39 23.48 7.24
C TYR A 75 -5.41 22.40 7.69
N PHE A 76 -4.21 22.30 7.12
CA PHE A 76 -3.24 21.29 7.54
C PHE A 76 -2.67 21.65 8.92
N ASP A 77 -2.65 20.68 9.85
CA ASP A 77 -1.90 20.81 11.11
C ASP A 77 -0.40 20.82 10.76
N GLU A 78 0.35 21.81 11.27
CA GLU A 78 1.80 21.90 11.08
C GLU A 78 2.55 20.69 11.65
N ARG A 79 1.92 19.95 12.57
CA ARG A 79 2.45 18.71 13.15
C ARG A 79 2.10 17.46 12.34
N MET A 80 1.56 17.61 11.13
CA MET A 80 1.21 16.51 10.23
C MET A 80 2.39 15.54 10.07
N GLN A 81 2.09 14.25 10.21
CA GLN A 81 3.01 13.17 9.87
C GLN A 81 2.47 12.36 8.69
N ALA A 82 3.36 11.80 7.88
CA ALA A 82 2.98 10.98 6.75
C ALA A 82 2.26 9.70 7.21
N SER A 83 1.00 9.55 6.81
CA SER A 83 0.20 8.35 7.08
C SER A 83 0.71 7.10 6.35
N ARG A 84 1.35 7.31 5.20
CA ARG A 84 1.90 6.26 4.33
C ARG A 84 3.38 6.53 4.11
N LYS A 85 4.20 5.50 4.32
CA LYS A 85 5.65 5.55 4.06
C LYS A 85 6.00 4.47 3.07
N ILE A 86 6.86 4.78 2.12
CA ILE A 86 7.41 3.80 1.18
C ILE A 86 8.75 3.35 1.74
N VAL A 87 8.89 2.05 1.96
CA VAL A 87 10.15 1.42 2.35
C VAL A 87 10.77 0.82 1.11
N ILE A 88 12.03 1.18 0.88
CA ILE A 88 12.86 0.61 -0.17
C ILE A 88 13.60 -0.55 0.49
N CYS A 89 13.18 -1.78 0.22
CA CYS A 89 13.91 -2.96 0.66
C CYS A 89 15.02 -3.21 -0.34
N GLU A 90 16.28 -3.06 0.06
CA GLU A 90 17.43 -3.49 -0.72
C GLU A 90 17.65 -5.00 -0.49
N ASP A 91 16.95 -5.84 -1.25
CA ASP A 91 17.37 -7.24 -1.39
C ASP A 91 18.59 -7.27 -2.31
N GLU A 92 19.55 -8.18 -2.03
CA GLU A 92 20.92 -8.19 -2.60
C GLU A 92 20.99 -8.16 -4.14
N GLU A 93 19.91 -8.45 -4.85
CA GLU A 93 19.87 -8.36 -6.32
C GLU A 93 18.90 -7.31 -6.87
N LYS A 94 17.88 -6.86 -6.12
CA LYS A 94 16.84 -5.94 -6.61
C LYS A 94 16.18 -5.14 -5.47
N PRO A 95 16.37 -3.80 -5.38
CA PRO A 95 15.56 -2.98 -4.49
C PRO A 95 14.08 -2.99 -4.87
N THR A 96 13.20 -3.37 -3.96
CA THR A 96 11.74 -3.44 -4.17
C THR A 96 11.05 -2.39 -3.33
N PHE A 97 10.13 -1.62 -3.94
CA PHE A 97 9.34 -0.62 -3.25
C PHE A 97 8.10 -1.28 -2.62
N SER A 98 7.92 -1.09 -1.31
CA SER A 98 6.73 -1.54 -0.57
C SER A 98 6.15 -0.40 0.26
N VAL A 99 4.82 -0.32 0.40
CA VAL A 99 4.17 0.69 1.24
C VAL A 99 3.92 0.12 2.63
N VAL A 100 4.36 0.86 3.65
CA VAL A 100 3.99 0.65 5.05
C VAL A 100 3.02 1.76 5.47
N SER A 101 1.77 1.39 5.75
CA SER A 101 0.78 2.30 6.32
C SER A 101 0.93 2.36 7.84
N GLN A 102 1.09 3.57 8.40
CA GLN A 102 1.18 3.74 9.86
C GLN A 102 -0.19 3.70 10.55
N ILE A 103 -1.29 3.79 9.79
CA ILE A 103 -2.66 3.85 10.35
C ILE A 103 -3.10 2.49 10.93
N ALA A 104 -2.49 1.38 10.51
CA ALA A 104 -2.86 0.02 10.94
C ALA A 104 -1.89 -0.64 11.95
N ASN A 105 -0.76 -0.01 12.27
CA ASN A 105 0.34 -0.67 13.00
C ASN A 105 0.35 -0.36 14.50
N ASP A 106 -0.79 -0.55 15.17
CA ASP A 106 -0.86 -0.80 16.63
C ASP A 106 -1.49 -2.17 16.93
N ALA A 107 -1.29 -3.13 16.02
CA ALA A 107 -1.62 -4.53 16.23
C ALA A 107 -0.41 -5.39 15.88
N THR A 108 0.46 -5.57 16.87
CA THR A 108 1.63 -6.45 16.83
C THR A 108 1.19 -7.91 16.58
N PHE A 109 1.39 -8.39 15.36
CA PHE A 109 1.84 -9.71 14.93
C PHE A 109 1.50 -10.97 15.77
N LYS A 110 0.63 -11.85 15.25
CA LYS A 110 0.84 -13.32 15.20
C LYS A 110 0.08 -13.95 14.01
N PRO A 111 0.73 -14.72 13.12
CA PRO A 111 0.04 -15.55 12.14
C PRO A 111 -0.32 -16.90 12.77
N LYS A 112 -1.57 -17.34 12.59
CA LYS A 112 -1.94 -18.75 12.74
C LYS A 112 -2.99 -19.09 11.68
N ASP A 113 -2.58 -19.93 10.74
CA ASP A 113 -3.45 -20.66 9.84
C ASP A 113 -4.56 -21.39 10.62
N THR A 114 -5.78 -21.46 10.09
CA THR A 114 -6.40 -22.65 9.46
C THR A 114 -7.93 -22.46 9.34
N SER A 115 -8.44 -22.56 8.10
CA SER A 115 -9.77 -23.06 7.65
C SER A 115 -11.10 -22.58 8.28
N SER A 116 -11.85 -21.77 7.52
CA SER A 116 -13.24 -21.91 7.00
C SER A 116 -14.20 -23.03 7.50
N PRO A 117 -15.54 -22.96 7.25
CA PRO A 117 -16.49 -21.83 7.11
C PRO A 117 -17.91 -22.17 7.74
N PRO A 118 -19.10 -21.75 7.22
CA PRO A 118 -20.12 -21.03 8.01
C PRO A 118 -21.48 -21.76 8.18
N ASP A 119 -22.28 -21.35 9.15
CA ASP A 119 -23.74 -21.56 9.26
C ASP A 119 -24.20 -20.64 10.41
N GLY A 120 -25.27 -19.84 10.38
CA GLY A 120 -26.52 -19.86 9.63
C GLY A 120 -27.62 -19.55 10.67
N SER A 121 -28.52 -18.61 10.36
CA SER A 121 -29.77 -18.27 11.11
C SER A 121 -29.60 -17.36 12.35
N ALA A 122 -30.51 -16.45 12.73
CA ALA A 122 -31.61 -15.69 12.12
C ALA A 122 -32.15 -14.75 13.21
N ALA A 123 -32.88 -13.72 12.77
CA ALA A 123 -34.02 -13.07 13.46
C ALA A 123 -33.78 -12.16 14.68
N ALA A 124 -34.01 -10.86 14.42
CA ALA A 124 -35.04 -9.99 15.00
C ALA A 124 -35.18 -9.85 16.53
N GLY A 125 -35.30 -8.59 16.98
CA GLY A 125 -36.00 -8.28 18.22
C GLY A 125 -35.52 -7.00 18.90
N GLU A 126 -36.06 -5.87 18.45
CA GLU A 126 -36.14 -4.63 19.23
C GLU A 126 -36.74 -4.89 20.62
N THR A 127 -36.20 -4.29 21.67
CA THR A 127 -37.01 -3.79 22.80
C THR A 127 -36.34 -2.58 23.44
N VAL A 128 -37.00 -1.46 23.23
CA VAL A 128 -36.87 -0.20 23.97
C VAL A 128 -37.46 -0.40 25.37
N SER A 129 -36.81 0.11 26.40
CA SER A 129 -37.47 0.39 27.68
C SER A 129 -36.96 1.70 28.27
N THR A 130 -37.86 2.66 28.15
CA THR A 130 -38.00 3.94 28.83
C THR A 130 -38.13 3.76 30.34
N ALA A 131 -37.51 4.63 31.14
CA ALA A 131 -38.07 5.17 32.38
C ALA A 131 -37.21 6.35 32.88
N GLU A 132 -37.72 7.56 32.66
CA GLU A 132 -37.35 8.78 33.37
C GLU A 132 -37.84 8.71 34.82
N VAL A 133 -37.05 9.19 35.78
CA VAL A 133 -37.56 9.92 36.96
C VAL A 133 -36.52 10.96 37.37
N ASP A 134 -36.90 12.23 37.26
CA ASP A 134 -36.32 13.42 37.88
C ASP A 134 -36.29 13.30 39.41
N GLU A 135 -35.20 13.72 40.05
CA GLU A 135 -35.27 14.52 41.29
C GLU A 135 -33.90 15.11 41.64
N VAL A 136 -33.84 16.44 41.72
CA VAL A 136 -32.81 17.25 42.38
C VAL A 136 -33.38 17.70 43.72
N PRO A 137 -32.58 17.81 44.81
CA PRO A 137 -32.12 19.17 45.14
C PRO A 137 -30.74 19.30 45.83
N GLU A 138 -30.13 20.45 45.51
CA GLU A 138 -29.28 21.40 46.25
C GLU A 138 -28.67 21.15 47.66
N LEU A 139 -27.38 21.56 47.74
CA LEU A 139 -26.66 22.40 48.73
C LEU A 139 -26.41 21.88 50.17
N ASP A 140 -25.14 21.69 50.57
CA ASP A 140 -24.32 22.72 51.27
C ASP A 140 -22.94 22.25 51.84
N LEU A 141 -21.93 23.11 51.64
CA LEU A 141 -20.81 23.55 52.53
C LEU A 141 -19.62 22.63 52.98
N GLN A 142 -18.43 23.00 52.48
CA GLN A 142 -17.11 23.29 53.16
C GLN A 142 -16.55 22.26 54.18
N GLY A 143 -15.51 21.45 53.91
CA GLY A 143 -14.03 21.73 53.89
C GLY A 143 -13.34 21.24 55.20
N PRO A 144 -11.99 21.12 55.38
CA PRO A 144 -10.83 20.92 54.48
C PRO A 144 -9.76 19.87 54.99
N LEU A 145 -8.64 19.68 54.24
CA LEU A 145 -7.33 19.03 54.60
C LEU A 145 -7.32 17.46 54.60
N GLU A 146 -6.33 16.69 54.16
CA GLU A 146 -4.94 16.89 53.75
C GLU A 146 -4.41 15.65 52.97
N LYS A 147 -3.55 15.89 51.96
CA LYS A 147 -2.46 15.06 51.38
C LYS A 147 -2.46 13.52 51.57
N LYS A 148 -2.43 12.80 50.44
CA LYS A 148 -1.41 11.75 50.19
C LYS A 148 -1.20 11.50 48.70
N LYS A 149 0.05 11.68 48.28
CA LYS A 149 0.61 11.22 47.00
C LYS A 149 0.48 9.70 46.94
N ASN A 150 0.10 9.17 45.77
CA ASN A 150 0.82 8.09 45.09
C ASN A 150 0.28 7.93 43.68
N HIS A 151 1.17 8.10 42.71
CA HIS A 151 1.00 7.66 41.33
C HIS A 151 0.72 6.15 41.30
N PRO A 152 -0.11 5.71 40.35
CA PRO A 152 0.39 4.67 39.45
C PRO A 152 0.25 5.12 38.00
N GLU A 153 1.33 4.87 37.28
CA GLU A 153 1.48 4.57 35.85
C GLU A 153 0.72 5.38 34.78
N PRO A 154 1.42 5.73 33.69
CA PRO A 154 0.78 6.40 32.58
C PRO A 154 -0.21 5.41 31.96
N GLU A 155 -1.50 5.66 32.17
CA GLU A 155 -2.53 5.20 31.25
C GLU A 155 -2.04 5.57 29.86
N THR A 156 -1.71 4.55 29.06
CA THR A 156 -1.43 4.68 27.65
C THR A 156 -2.70 5.24 27.02
N LYS A 157 -2.81 6.57 27.00
CA LYS A 157 -3.75 7.29 26.18
C LYS A 157 -3.48 6.77 24.78
N LYS A 158 -4.36 5.89 24.30
CA LYS A 158 -4.41 5.48 22.89
C LYS A 158 -4.37 6.80 22.13
N THR A 159 -3.23 7.10 21.51
CA THR A 159 -3.11 8.33 20.73
C THR A 159 -4.24 8.27 19.73
N PRO A 160 -5.10 9.30 19.65
CA PRO A 160 -6.18 9.29 18.69
C PRO A 160 -5.57 8.97 17.33
N THR A 161 -6.16 8.02 16.62
CA THR A 161 -5.82 7.75 15.23
C THR A 161 -5.73 9.09 14.52
N ASN A 162 -4.52 9.49 14.12
CA ASN A 162 -4.24 10.84 13.64
C ASN A 162 -4.67 10.90 12.17
N ASP A 163 -5.97 10.70 11.95
CA ASP A 163 -6.58 10.73 10.63
C ASP A 163 -6.58 12.18 10.15
N PRO A 164 -5.85 12.50 9.07
CA PRO A 164 -5.74 13.87 8.57
C PRO A 164 -7.10 14.46 8.15
N LEU A 165 -8.12 13.64 7.91
CA LEU A 165 -9.45 14.14 7.59
C LEU A 165 -10.12 14.90 8.76
N ARG A 166 -9.72 14.62 10.00
CA ARG A 166 -10.29 15.29 11.18
C ARG A 166 -9.81 16.73 11.33
N TRP A 167 -8.79 17.15 10.60
CA TRP A 167 -8.34 18.55 10.58
C TRP A 167 -9.37 19.48 9.92
N PHE A 168 -10.26 18.95 9.09
CA PHE A 168 -11.32 19.70 8.42
C PHE A 168 -12.62 19.78 9.23
N GLY A 169 -12.61 19.32 10.49
CA GLY A 169 -13.75 19.37 11.41
C GLY A 169 -14.21 17.99 11.87
N VAL A 170 -15.19 18.01 12.78
CA VAL A 170 -15.73 16.79 13.41
C VAL A 170 -16.56 15.97 12.42
N LEU A 171 -17.27 16.63 11.50
CA LEU A 171 -18.11 15.99 10.50
C LEU A 171 -17.43 16.02 9.12
N VAL A 172 -16.87 14.88 8.71
CA VAL A 172 -16.18 14.74 7.43
C VAL A 172 -17.17 14.32 6.33
N PRO A 173 -17.31 15.09 5.24
CA PRO A 173 -18.21 14.72 4.16
C PRO A 173 -17.85 13.36 3.53
N PRO A 174 -18.85 12.56 3.09
CA PRO A 174 -18.59 11.28 2.45
C PRO A 174 -17.73 11.41 1.18
N ALA A 175 -17.92 12.48 0.40
CA ALA A 175 -17.11 12.76 -0.79
C ALA A 175 -15.63 13.01 -0.45
N LEU A 176 -15.32 13.62 0.70
CA LEU A 176 -13.95 13.85 1.14
C LEU A 176 -13.27 12.56 1.61
N ARG A 177 -14.03 11.68 2.29
CA ARG A 177 -13.58 10.31 2.62
C ARG A 177 -13.31 9.48 1.36
N ALA A 178 -14.20 9.56 0.37
CA ALA A 178 -14.01 8.89 -0.91
C ALA A 178 -12.76 9.40 -1.64
N ALA A 179 -12.52 10.72 -1.65
CA ALA A 179 -11.32 11.31 -2.22
C ALA A 179 -10.04 10.77 -1.54
N GLN A 180 -9.99 10.78 -0.19
CA GLN A 180 -8.87 10.24 0.56
C GLN A 180 -8.63 8.76 0.23
N ALA A 181 -9.68 7.95 0.16
CA ALA A 181 -9.59 6.53 -0.16
C ALA A 181 -9.03 6.29 -1.58
N SER A 182 -9.48 7.07 -2.58
CA SER A 182 -8.94 6.98 -3.94
C SER A 182 -7.46 7.36 -4.01
N PHE A 183 -7.04 8.43 -3.35
CA PHE A 183 -5.64 8.85 -3.32
C PHE A 183 -4.76 7.87 -2.53
N ALA A 184 -5.28 7.36 -1.42
CA ALA A 184 -4.64 6.30 -0.64
C ALA A 184 -4.33 5.07 -1.51
N THR A 185 -5.35 4.56 -2.19
CA THR A 185 -5.25 3.40 -3.08
C THR A 185 -4.27 3.66 -4.22
N ALA A 186 -4.28 4.88 -4.80
CA ALA A 186 -3.36 5.28 -5.85
C ALA A 186 -1.88 5.20 -5.42
N VAL A 187 -1.58 5.60 -4.19
CA VAL A 187 -0.21 5.58 -3.65
C VAL A 187 0.19 4.18 -3.19
N GLU A 188 -0.75 3.41 -2.62
CA GLU A 188 -0.48 2.10 -2.02
C GLU A 188 -0.20 0.99 -3.04
N SER A 189 -0.84 1.01 -4.22
CA SER A 189 -0.65 -0.04 -5.23
C SER A 189 -0.06 0.49 -6.54
N PRO A 190 -0.75 1.34 -7.34
CA PRO A 190 -0.27 1.71 -8.66
C PRO A 190 1.09 2.40 -8.66
N VAL A 191 1.36 3.30 -7.70
CA VAL A 191 2.63 4.03 -7.65
C VAL A 191 3.82 3.11 -7.32
N THR A 192 3.65 2.19 -6.36
CA THR A 192 4.70 1.22 -6.04
C THR A 192 4.92 0.20 -7.14
N GLU A 193 3.84 -0.30 -7.73
CA GLU A 193 3.90 -1.22 -8.86
C GLU A 193 4.60 -0.58 -10.06
N LEU A 194 4.24 0.64 -10.44
CA LEU A 194 4.90 1.40 -11.50
C LEU A 194 6.39 1.60 -11.22
N SER A 195 6.76 1.89 -9.97
CA SER A 195 8.16 2.08 -9.58
C SER A 195 8.97 0.79 -9.74
N ASN A 196 8.39 -0.35 -9.34
CA ASN A 196 9.00 -1.67 -9.51
C ASN A 196 9.10 -2.07 -11.00
N LEU A 197 8.02 -1.88 -11.77
CA LEU A 197 7.96 -2.21 -13.20
C LEU A 197 8.92 -1.35 -14.02
N LEU A 198 9.02 -0.05 -13.73
CA LEU A 198 9.98 0.84 -14.42
C LEU A 198 11.42 0.38 -14.21
N LYS A 199 11.74 -0.07 -12.99
CA LYS A 199 13.05 -0.62 -12.69
C LYS A 199 13.30 -1.93 -13.44
N GLU A 200 12.30 -2.81 -13.51
CA GLU A 200 12.39 -4.05 -14.27
C GLU A 200 12.59 -3.80 -15.78
N LEU A 201 11.85 -2.86 -16.35
CA LEU A 201 12.01 -2.45 -17.77
C LEU A 201 13.44 -1.99 -18.04
N ARG A 202 13.99 -1.10 -17.21
CA ARG A 202 15.38 -0.64 -17.35
C ARG A 202 16.39 -1.78 -17.26
N GLN A 203 16.18 -2.73 -16.36
CA GLN A 203 17.05 -3.90 -16.23
C GLN A 203 17.01 -4.75 -17.51
N GLN A 204 15.81 -5.02 -18.03
CA GLN A 204 15.63 -5.81 -19.25
C GLN A 204 16.25 -5.11 -20.47
N GLU A 205 16.10 -3.79 -20.61
CA GLU A 205 16.72 -3.01 -21.68
C GLU A 205 18.26 -3.14 -21.68
N ILE A 206 18.87 -3.11 -20.49
CA ILE A 206 20.32 -3.31 -20.32
C ILE A 206 20.72 -4.74 -20.76
N GLU A 207 19.97 -5.75 -20.32
CA GLU A 207 20.24 -7.16 -20.68
C GLU A 207 20.09 -7.40 -22.18
N ILE A 208 19.01 -6.91 -22.80
CA ILE A 208 18.80 -6.95 -24.25
C ILE A 208 19.96 -6.27 -24.99
N GLY A 209 20.39 -5.10 -24.50
CA GLY A 209 21.54 -4.38 -25.06
C GLY A 209 22.85 -5.18 -24.95
N ARG A 210 23.06 -5.95 -23.87
CA ARG A 210 24.23 -6.82 -23.68
C ARG A 210 24.19 -8.02 -24.62
N VAL A 211 23.06 -8.73 -24.69
CA VAL A 211 22.90 -9.92 -25.55
C VAL A 211 23.06 -9.54 -27.03
N ARG A 212 22.45 -8.43 -27.48
CA ARG A 212 22.64 -7.92 -28.85
C ARG A 212 24.11 -7.63 -29.18
N LYS A 213 24.87 -7.09 -28.22
CA LYS A 213 26.31 -6.86 -28.40
C LYS A 213 27.10 -8.16 -28.46
N GLN A 214 26.72 -9.20 -27.71
CA GLN A 214 27.35 -10.52 -27.74
C GLN A 214 27.09 -11.21 -29.08
N ILE A 215 25.85 -11.21 -29.57
CA ILE A 215 25.50 -11.76 -30.89
C ILE A 215 26.30 -11.09 -32.00
N LYS A 216 26.47 -9.76 -31.96
CA LYS A 216 27.25 -9.02 -32.97
C LYS A 216 28.76 -9.34 -32.94
N LYS A 217 29.29 -9.84 -31.81
CA LYS A 217 30.71 -10.16 -31.66
C LYS A 217 31.07 -11.57 -32.15
N LEU A 218 30.09 -12.47 -32.23
CA LEU A 218 30.24 -13.83 -32.76
C LEU A 218 30.04 -13.84 -34.27
#